data_AF-A0A7S0MX86-F1
#
_entry.id   AF-A0A7S0MX86-F1
#
_cell.length_a   1.000
_cell.length_b   1.000
_cell.length_c   1.000
_cell.angle_alpha   90.00
_cell.angle_beta   90.00
_cell.angle_gamma   90.00
#
_symmetry.space_group_name_H-M   'P 1'
#
loop_
_entity.id
_entity.type
_entity.pdbx_description
1 polymer ?
#
loop_
_entity_poly.entity_id
_entity_poly.type
_entity_poly.pdbx_seq_one_letter_code
_entity_poly.pdbx_strand_id
1 'polypeptide(L)'
;VPVVRDAEMVVHAGRSGSDHDESVPLADLWVFNVHLAKWTQIKLDANDPAPTSRFLHMGALSQDRTRMYVFGGQHTTDATMDADPTTEKAVRYNDVWALNLVTRRWDSLFETRCS
;
A
#
# COMPACT_ATOMS: atom_id res chain seq x y z
N VAL A 1 4.80 3.71 -1.00
CA VAL A 1 6.27 3.82 -0.78
C VAL A 1 6.96 2.66 -1.47
N PRO A 2 8.04 2.86 -2.25
CA PRO A 2 8.75 1.77 -2.91
C PRO A 2 9.67 1.02 -1.94
N VAL A 3 9.89 -0.27 -2.18
CA VAL A 3 11.04 -1.02 -1.68
C VAL A 3 11.83 -1.57 -2.86
N VAL A 4 13.15 -1.63 -2.73
CA VAL A 4 14.03 -2.16 -3.78
C VAL A 4 14.60 -3.50 -3.33
N ARG A 5 14.41 -4.53 -4.14
CA ARG A 5 14.99 -5.86 -3.98
C ARG A 5 15.72 -6.23 -5.26
N ASP A 6 17.03 -6.38 -5.18
CA ASP A 6 17.90 -6.68 -6.32
C ASP A 6 17.67 -5.67 -7.46
N ALA A 7 17.19 -6.10 -8.63
CA ALA A 7 16.86 -5.24 -9.77
C ALA A 7 15.35 -4.94 -9.91
N GLU A 8 14.56 -5.21 -8.86
CA GLU A 8 13.13 -4.96 -8.82
C GLU A 8 12.82 -3.85 -7.80
N MET A 9 12.18 -2.79 -8.28
CA MET A 9 11.51 -1.82 -7.39
C MET A 9 10.05 -2.21 -7.28
N VAL A 10 9.60 -2.52 -6.07
CA VAL A 10 8.23 -2.92 -5.76
C VAL A 10 7.50 -1.73 -5.16
N VAL A 11 6.37 -1.36 -5.75
CA VAL A 11 5.52 -0.24 -5.32
C VAL A 11 4.15 -0.78 -4.97
N HIS A 12 3.70 -0.49 -3.76
CA HIS A 12 2.36 -0.80 -3.30
C HIS A 12 1.62 0.50 -2.98
N ALA A 13 0.36 0.57 -3.41
CA ALA A 13 -0.62 1.57 -3.01
C ALA A 13 -0.15 3.02 -3.26
N GLY A 14 -0.80 3.99 -2.61
CA GLY A 14 -0.61 5.41 -2.85
C GLY A 14 -1.93 6.10 -3.11
N ARG A 15 -1.89 7.22 -3.83
CA ARG A 15 -3.08 7.95 -4.26
C ARG A 15 -2.91 8.40 -5.71
N SER A 16 -3.99 8.38 -6.47
CA SER A 16 -4.09 9.04 -7.79
C SER A 16 -5.02 10.25 -7.69
N GLY A 17 -4.81 11.26 -8.53
CA GLY A 17 -5.56 12.51 -8.53
C GLY A 17 -4.60 13.71 -8.70
N SER A 18 -5.04 14.74 -9.41
CA SER A 18 -4.24 15.96 -9.61
C SER A 18 -4.27 16.90 -8.41
N ASP A 19 -5.34 16.83 -7.60
CA ASP A 19 -5.63 17.75 -6.51
C ASP A 19 -6.08 17.01 -5.24
N HIS A 20 -6.14 17.73 -4.12
CA HIS A 20 -6.52 17.17 -2.81
C HIS A 20 -7.94 16.58 -2.80
N ASP A 21 -8.89 17.20 -3.52
CA ASP A 21 -10.31 16.80 -3.53
C ASP A 21 -10.62 15.58 -4.42
N GLU A 22 -9.68 15.14 -5.26
CA GLU A 22 -9.87 13.97 -6.15
C GLU A 22 -8.87 12.85 -5.86
N SER A 23 -8.34 12.83 -4.63
CA SER A 23 -7.36 11.83 -4.20
C SER A 23 -8.01 10.46 -4.02
N VAL A 24 -7.93 9.60 -5.03
CA VAL A 24 -8.37 8.20 -4.96
C VAL A 24 -7.27 7.34 -4.32
N PRO A 25 -7.50 6.74 -3.14
CA PRO A 25 -6.53 5.83 -2.53
C PRO A 25 -6.43 4.54 -3.34
N LEU A 26 -5.20 4.08 -3.58
CA LEU A 26 -4.90 2.87 -4.35
C LEU A 26 -4.48 1.72 -3.44
N ALA A 27 -4.67 0.49 -3.91
CA ALA A 27 -4.24 -0.76 -3.27
C ALA A 27 -3.48 -1.69 -4.24
N ASP A 28 -3.06 -1.16 -5.39
CA ASP A 28 -2.41 -1.94 -6.44
C ASP A 28 -0.93 -2.22 -6.13
N LEU A 29 -0.41 -3.23 -6.81
CA LEU A 29 0.98 -3.68 -6.69
C LEU A 29 1.66 -3.62 -8.06
N TRP A 30 2.79 -2.92 -8.11
CA TRP A 30 3.58 -2.74 -9.32
C TRP A 30 5.03 -3.13 -9.07
N VAL A 31 5.64 -3.69 -10.10
CA VAL A 31 7.07 -4.00 -10.12
C VAL A 31 7.70 -3.30 -11.31
N PHE A 32 8.74 -2.51 -11.04
CA PHE A 32 9.62 -1.99 -12.06
C PHE A 32 10.88 -2.83 -12.12
N ASN A 33 11.11 -3.45 -13.29
CA ASN A 33 12.39 -4.10 -13.57
C ASN A 33 13.38 -3.03 -14.06
N VAL A 34 14.42 -2.81 -13.27
CA VAL A 34 15.42 -1.76 -13.53
C VAL A 34 16.24 -2.04 -14.78
N HIS A 35 16.55 -3.30 -15.07
CA HIS A 35 17.33 -3.67 -16.26
C HIS A 35 16.55 -3.49 -17.56
N LEU A 36 15.26 -3.81 -17.53
CA LEU A 36 14.38 -3.72 -18.70
C LEU A 36 13.69 -2.36 -18.82
N ALA A 37 13.86 -1.49 -17.82
CA ALA A 37 13.12 -0.23 -17.67
C ALA A 37 11.60 -0.41 -17.87
N LYS A 38 11.04 -1.50 -17.33
CA LYS A 38 9.66 -1.92 -17.61
C LYS A 38 8.84 -2.07 -16.33
N TRP A 39 7.67 -1.44 -16.33
CA TRP A 39 6.63 -1.65 -15.33
C TRP A 39 5.78 -2.87 -15.66
N THR A 40 5.48 -3.67 -14.63
CA THR A 40 4.51 -4.77 -14.68
C THR A 40 3.58 -4.64 -13.49
N GLN A 41 2.29 -4.58 -13.75
CA GLN A 41 1.28 -4.66 -12.69
C GLN A 41 1.17 -6.12 -12.24
N ILE A 42 1.25 -6.35 -10.93
CA ILE A 42 1.01 -7.65 -10.33
C ILE A 42 -0.46 -7.71 -9.91
N LYS A 43 -1.24 -8.54 -10.61
CA LYS A 43 -2.63 -8.79 -10.23
C LYS A 43 -2.68 -9.69 -9.00
N LEU A 44 -3.25 -9.17 -7.92
CA LEU A 44 -3.50 -9.92 -6.70
C LEU A 44 -4.81 -10.72 -6.85
N ASP A 45 -4.89 -11.89 -6.22
CA ASP A 45 -6.14 -12.64 -6.13
C ASP A 45 -7.12 -11.86 -5.24
N ALA A 46 -8.36 -11.69 -5.69
CA ALA A 46 -9.39 -10.98 -4.94
C ALA A 46 -9.79 -11.72 -3.66
N ASN A 47 -9.50 -13.02 -3.57
CA ASN A 47 -9.79 -13.85 -2.39
C ASN A 47 -8.62 -13.89 -1.39
N ASP A 48 -7.43 -13.42 -1.78
CA ASP A 48 -6.31 -13.34 -0.84
C ASP A 48 -6.49 -12.14 0.10
N PRO A 49 -6.13 -12.29 1.39
CA PRO A 49 -6.15 -11.15 2.31
C PRO A 49 -5.18 -10.09 1.81
N ALA A 50 -5.54 -8.81 1.86
CA ALA A 50 -4.67 -7.70 1.43
C ALA A 50 -4.94 -6.43 2.26
N PRO A 51 -3.95 -5.54 2.43
CA PRO A 51 -4.20 -4.24 3.02
C PRO A 51 -5.22 -3.45 2.20
N THR A 52 -6.14 -2.77 2.88
CA THR A 52 -7.02 -1.77 2.26
C THR A 52 -6.20 -0.68 1.57
N SER A 53 -6.79 -0.02 0.56
CA SER A 53 -6.17 1.12 -0.12
C SER A 53 -5.69 2.18 0.86
N ARG A 54 -4.46 2.66 0.64
CA ARG A 54 -3.77 3.52 1.60
C ARG A 54 -2.63 4.31 0.98
N PHE A 55 -2.39 5.51 1.49
CA PHE A 55 -1.22 6.32 1.20
C PHE A 55 -0.51 6.72 2.49
N LEU A 56 0.68 7.33 2.38
CA LEU A 56 1.55 7.68 3.52
C LEU A 56 1.90 6.51 4.47
N HIS A 57 1.83 5.27 3.97
CA HIS A 57 2.32 4.10 4.70
C HIS A 57 3.85 4.01 4.64
N MET A 58 4.45 3.28 5.57
CA MET A 58 5.89 2.96 5.54
C MET A 58 6.11 1.60 4.88
N GLY A 59 7.26 1.43 4.22
CA GLY A 59 7.68 0.20 3.57
C GLY A 59 9.09 -0.21 3.99
N ALA A 60 9.31 -1.50 4.26
CA ALA A 60 10.63 -2.03 4.59
C ALA A 60 10.84 -3.42 3.96
N LEU A 61 12.08 -3.71 3.55
CA LEU A 61 12.45 -5.04 3.08
C LEU A 61 12.93 -5.88 4.28
N SER A 62 12.44 -7.11 4.39
CA SER A 62 12.96 -8.13 5.31
C SER A 62 14.45 -8.40 5.10
N GLN A 63 15.14 -8.84 6.15
CA GLN A 63 16.58 -9.12 6.11
C GLN A 63 16.94 -10.21 5.09
N ASP A 64 16.10 -11.26 4.99
CA ASP A 64 16.26 -12.34 4.01
C ASP A 64 15.78 -11.95 2.60
N ARG A 65 15.29 -10.71 2.42
CA ARG A 65 14.78 -10.16 1.16
C ARG A 65 13.59 -10.92 0.58
N THR A 66 12.87 -11.71 1.38
CA THR A 66 11.73 -12.51 0.90
C THR A 66 10.40 -11.79 1.05
N ARG A 67 10.34 -10.79 1.93
CA ARG A 67 9.13 -10.04 2.28
C ARG A 67 9.32 -8.54 2.22
N MET A 68 8.28 -7.84 1.77
CA MET A 68 8.07 -6.41 2.00
C MET A 68 7.09 -6.24 3.15
N TYR A 69 7.47 -5.50 4.19
CA TYR A 69 6.59 -5.06 5.25
C TYR A 69 5.96 -3.71 4.91
N VAL A 70 4.67 -3.58 5.17
CA VAL A 70 3.92 -2.33 5.10
C VAL A 70 3.36 -2.04 6.48
N PHE A 71 3.60 -0.84 6.99
CA PHE A 71 3.08 -0.39 8.27
C PHE A 71 2.23 0.87 8.11
N GLY A 72 1.04 0.83 8.70
CA GLY A 72 0.14 1.97 8.83
C GLY A 72 -0.26 2.60 7.50
N GLY A 73 -0.28 3.93 7.47
CA GLY A 73 -0.83 4.73 6.38
C GLY A 73 -2.24 5.19 6.67
N GLN A 74 -2.87 5.80 5.69
CA GLN A 74 -4.24 6.31 5.80
C GLN A 74 -4.96 6.28 4.46
N HIS A 75 -6.29 6.33 4.51
CA HIS A 75 -7.11 6.75 3.37
C HIS A 75 -8.05 7.87 3.80
N THR A 76 -8.60 8.56 2.82
CA THR A 76 -9.60 9.61 3.02
C THR A 76 -10.94 9.05 2.59
N THR A 77 -11.96 9.24 3.42
CA THR A 77 -13.33 8.97 3.01
C THR A 77 -13.83 10.22 2.31
N ASP A 78 -14.55 10.07 1.19
CA ASP A 78 -15.16 11.19 0.48
C ASP A 78 -15.81 12.13 1.49
N ALA A 79 -15.41 13.40 1.46
CA ALA A 79 -16.30 14.44 1.94
C ALA A 79 -17.52 14.32 1.03
N THR A 80 -18.58 13.67 1.52
CA THR A 80 -19.87 13.65 0.83
C THR A 80 -20.21 15.07 0.40
N MET A 81 -20.94 15.30 -0.69
CA MET A 81 -21.27 16.66 -1.14
C MET A 81 -21.93 17.55 -0.05
N ASP A 82 -22.47 16.93 1.01
CA ASP A 82 -23.04 17.57 2.21
C ASP A 82 -22.08 17.68 3.41
N ALA A 83 -20.87 17.13 3.31
CA ALA A 83 -19.84 17.23 4.34
C ALA A 83 -19.09 18.54 4.18
N ASP A 84 -18.83 19.19 5.31
CA ASP A 84 -17.99 20.38 5.36
C ASP A 84 -16.63 20.03 4.71
N PRO A 85 -16.17 20.76 3.68
CA PRO A 85 -14.89 20.49 3.01
C PRO A 85 -13.68 20.60 3.95
N THR A 86 -13.85 21.12 5.16
CA THR A 86 -12.83 21.08 6.22
C THR A 86 -12.84 19.78 7.04
N THR A 87 -13.79 18.87 6.80
CA THR A 87 -14.02 17.63 7.56
C THR A 87 -13.59 16.35 6.85
N GLU A 88 -12.67 16.43 5.88
CA GLU A 88 -12.02 15.24 5.30
C GLU A 88 -11.54 14.32 6.43
N LYS A 89 -12.22 13.18 6.59
CA LYS A 89 -11.94 12.27 7.69
C LYS A 89 -10.92 11.25 7.23
N ALA A 90 -9.66 11.48 7.61
CA ALA A 90 -8.60 10.50 7.39
C ALA A 90 -8.79 9.30 8.33
N VAL A 91 -8.98 8.11 7.76
CA VAL A 91 -8.89 6.84 8.49
C VAL A 91 -7.43 6.42 8.53
N ARG A 92 -6.87 6.34 9.74
CA ARG A 92 -5.46 5.96 9.98
C ARG A 92 -5.35 4.51 10.36
N TYR A 93 -4.35 3.84 9.81
CA TYR A 93 -4.04 2.45 10.08
C TYR A 93 -2.85 2.31 11.04
N ASN A 94 -2.92 1.30 11.91
CA ASN A 94 -1.84 0.91 12.82
C ASN A 94 -1.58 -0.61 12.72
N ASP A 95 -1.77 -1.16 11.52
CA ASP A 95 -1.59 -2.56 11.17
C ASP A 95 -0.23 -2.79 10.49
N VAL A 96 0.21 -4.05 10.51
CA VAL A 96 1.39 -4.50 9.75
C VAL A 96 0.95 -5.58 8.76
N TRP A 97 1.36 -5.39 7.51
CA TRP A 97 1.19 -6.36 6.43
C TRP A 97 2.54 -6.82 5.91
N ALA A 98 2.63 -8.08 5.48
CA ALA A 98 3.80 -8.60 4.79
C ALA A 98 3.42 -9.18 3.42
N LEU A 99 4.03 -8.66 2.37
CA LEU A 99 3.97 -9.24 1.03
C LEU A 99 5.13 -10.19 0.85
N ASN A 100 4.85 -11.48 0.62
CA ASN A 100 5.83 -12.42 0.13
C ASN A 100 6.20 -12.06 -1.32
N LEU A 101 7.47 -11.73 -1.57
CA LEU A 101 7.97 -11.24 -2.85
C LEU A 101 8.18 -12.34 -3.89
N VAL A 102 8.10 -13.61 -3.48
CA VAL A 102 8.13 -14.76 -4.39
C VAL A 102 6.71 -15.15 -4.81
N THR A 103 5.83 -15.37 -3.84
CA THR A 103 4.46 -15.84 -4.10
C THR A 103 3.48 -14.72 -4.45
N ARG A 104 3.86 -13.46 -4.19
CA ARG A 104 3.01 -12.27 -4.33
C ARG A 104 1.73 -12.32 -3.49
N ARG A 105 1.82 -13.00 -2.35
CA ARG A 105 0.74 -13.17 -1.37
C ARG A 105 0.96 -12.26 -0.17
N TRP A 106 -0.11 -11.67 0.34
CA TRP A 106 -0.09 -10.85 1.54
C TRP A 106 -0.46 -11.69 2.76
N ASP A 107 0.19 -11.39 3.88
CA ASP A 107 -0.15 -11.88 5.20
C ASP A 107 -0.41 -10.67 6.12
N SER A 108 -1.52 -10.69 6.86
CA SER A 108 -1.72 -9.75 7.97
C SER A 108 -0.89 -10.23 9.17
N LEU A 109 -0.06 -9.35 9.73
CA LEU A 109 0.85 -9.67 10.83
C LEU A 109 0.42 -9.05 12.17
N PHE A 110 -0.89 -8.86 12.37
CA PHE A 110 -1.60 -8.31 13.54
C PHE A 110 -1.87 -6.78 13.56
N GLU A 111 -3.03 -6.48 14.17
CA GLU A 111 -3.43 -5.23 14.84
C GLU A 111 -2.97 -5.28 16.32
N THR A 112 -2.39 -4.17 16.80
CA THR A 112 -1.86 -3.88 18.14
C THR A 112 -1.93 -4.94 19.25
N ARG A 113 -0.75 -5.23 19.83
CA ARG A 113 -0.64 -5.40 21.29
C ARG A 113 -1.00 -4.06 21.94
N CYS A 114 -2.19 -3.94 22.53
CA CYS A 114 -2.38 -3.02 23.64
C CYS A 114 -1.93 -3.75 24.93
N SER A 115 -0.97 -3.17 25.63
CA SER A 115 -0.79 -3.35 27.08
C SER A 115 -1.40 -2.15 27.78
#